data_AF-X1VYI9-F1
#
_entry.id   AF-X1VYI9-F1
#
_cell.length_a   1.000
_cell.length_b   1.000
_cell.length_c   1.000
_cell.angle_alpha   90.00
_cell.angle_beta   90.00
_cell.angle_gamma   90.00
#
_symmetry.space_group_name_H-M   'P 1'
#
loop_
_entity.id
_entity.type
_entity.pdbx_description
1 polymer ?
#
loop_
_entity_poly.entity_id
_entity_poly.type
_entity_poly.pdbx_seq_one_letter_code
_entity_poly.pdbx_strand_id
1 'polypeptide(L)'
;FNLLRAIDIRNYDRNRKVDEQTIDGFMYPGKDDGVMMDKSKFLKLLDKYYELRNWNKQNGWPTRAKLEELGLKEVADELETVGKLG
;
A
#
# COMPACT_ATOMS: atom_id res chain seq x y z
N PHE A 1 -11.82 0.26 3.41
CA PHE A 1 -10.70 -0.42 2.73
C PHE A 1 -9.56 -0.88 3.65
N ASN A 2 -9.32 -0.29 4.84
CA ASN A 2 -8.21 -0.74 5.72
C ASN A 2 -8.32 -2.20 6.18
N LEU A 3 -9.53 -2.69 6.44
CA LEU A 3 -9.75 -4.10 6.79
C LEU A 3 -9.32 -5.05 5.64
N LEU A 4 -9.70 -4.75 4.39
CA LEU A 4 -9.25 -5.54 3.23
C LEU A 4 -7.73 -5.49 3.07
N ARG A 5 -7.11 -4.31 3.28
CA ARG A 5 -5.64 -4.21 3.27
C ARG A 5 -5.02 -5.09 4.35
N ALA A 6 -5.58 -5.12 5.56
CA ALA A 6 -5.08 -5.98 6.63
C ALA A 6 -5.20 -7.48 6.30
N ILE A 7 -6.31 -7.90 5.68
CA ILE A 7 -6.50 -9.27 5.19
C ILE A 7 -5.43 -9.61 4.14
N ASP A 8 -5.18 -8.71 3.18
CA ASP A 8 -4.15 -8.89 2.15
C ASP A 8 -2.74 -9.01 2.76
N ILE A 9 -2.42 -8.17 3.74
CA ILE A 9 -1.13 -8.19 4.45
C ILE A 9 -0.96 -9.50 5.22
N ARG A 10 -1.97 -9.88 6.01
CA ARG A 10 -1.91 -11.06 6.89
C ARG A 10 -1.76 -12.34 6.08
N ASN A 11 -2.58 -12.52 5.05
CA ASN A 11 -2.71 -13.79 4.35
C ASN A 11 -1.82 -13.90 3.10
N TYR A 12 -1.42 -12.78 2.49
CA TYR A 12 -0.71 -12.78 1.19
C TYR A 12 0.56 -11.91 1.17
N ASP A 13 1.02 -11.43 2.33
CA ASP A 13 2.25 -10.63 2.45
C ASP A 13 2.29 -9.39 1.55
N ARG A 14 1.10 -8.83 1.25
CA ARG A 14 0.99 -7.64 0.42
C ARG A 14 1.77 -6.49 1.05
N ASN A 15 2.67 -5.89 0.29
CA ASN A 15 3.55 -4.81 0.74
C ASN A 15 3.82 -3.84 -0.42
N ARG A 16 4.61 -2.81 -0.15
CA ARG A 16 5.00 -1.80 -1.13
C ARG A 16 5.59 -2.40 -2.41
N LYS A 17 6.45 -3.41 -2.32
CA LYS A 17 7.05 -4.06 -3.49
C LYS A 17 5.98 -4.67 -4.41
N VAL A 18 4.94 -5.26 -3.84
CA VAL A 18 3.80 -5.78 -4.61
C VAL A 18 3.02 -4.64 -5.28
N ASP A 19 2.80 -3.53 -4.58
CA ASP A 19 2.10 -2.38 -5.17
C ASP A 19 2.93 -1.75 -6.33
N GLU A 20 4.26 -1.72 -6.22
CA GLU A 20 5.19 -1.25 -7.26
C GLU A 20 5.26 -2.14 -8.51
N GLN A 21 4.99 -3.44 -8.41
CA GLN A 21 4.97 -4.36 -9.57
C GLN A 21 3.96 -3.94 -10.64
N THR A 22 2.91 -3.20 -10.24
CA THR A 22 1.93 -2.63 -11.17
C THR A 22 2.60 -1.83 -12.29
N ILE A 23 3.72 -1.16 -12.00
CA ILE A 23 4.44 -0.29 -12.93
C ILE A 23 4.92 -1.07 -14.16
N ASP A 24 5.33 -2.33 -14.01
CA ASP A 24 5.92 -3.12 -15.08
C ASP A 24 4.94 -3.32 -16.25
N GLY A 25 3.63 -3.37 -15.97
CA GLY A 25 2.59 -3.43 -16.99
C GLY A 25 2.37 -2.13 -17.78
N PHE A 26 2.85 -1.00 -17.26
CA PHE A 26 2.71 0.33 -17.86
C PHE A 26 4.01 0.86 -18.48
N MET A 27 5.03 0.00 -18.61
CA MET A 27 6.30 0.33 -19.27
C MET A 27 6.23 0.21 -20.81
N TYR A 28 5.02 0.16 -21.37
CA TYR A 28 4.75 0.18 -22.80
C TYR A 28 4.04 1.49 -23.16
N PRO A 29 4.24 2.01 -24.39
CA PRO A 29 3.53 3.19 -24.84
C PRO A 29 2.02 2.94 -24.85
N GLY A 30 1.25 3.94 -24.36
CA GLY A 30 -0.19 3.94 -24.47
C GLY A 30 -0.64 3.78 -25.92
N LYS A 31 -1.69 2.96 -26.13
CA LYS A 31 -2.17 2.64 -27.48
C LYS A 31 -2.62 3.88 -28.27
N ASP A 32 -3.20 4.85 -27.58
CA ASP A 32 -3.87 6.00 -28.20
C ASP A 32 -2.97 7.24 -28.32
N ASP A 33 -2.08 7.47 -27.36
CA ASP A 33 -1.25 8.68 -27.26
C ASP A 33 0.27 8.41 -27.25
N GLY A 34 0.69 7.14 -27.20
CA GLY A 34 2.10 6.75 -27.13
C GLY A 34 2.78 7.10 -25.80
N VAL A 35 2.05 7.58 -24.80
CA VAL A 35 2.62 8.06 -23.54
C VAL A 35 3.01 6.86 -22.67
N MET A 36 4.24 6.87 -22.16
CA MET A 36 4.71 5.90 -21.19
C MET A 36 4.58 6.44 -19.77
N MET A 37 4.37 5.53 -18.82
CA MET A 37 4.31 5.90 -17.41
C MET A 37 5.70 6.35 -16.91
N ASP A 38 5.75 7.50 -16.25
CA ASP A 38 6.93 7.96 -15.53
C ASP A 38 7.01 7.27 -14.17
N LYS A 39 7.93 6.30 -14.06
CA LYS A 39 8.18 5.54 -12.83
C LYS A 39 8.47 6.43 -11.62
N SER A 40 9.27 7.49 -11.80
CA SER A 40 9.65 8.38 -10.69
C SER A 40 8.44 9.15 -10.16
N LYS A 41 7.59 9.66 -11.07
CA LYS A 41 6.34 10.32 -10.68
C LYS A 41 5.36 9.36 -10.02
N PHE A 42 5.25 8.12 -10.52
CA PHE A 42 4.41 7.11 -9.90
C PHE A 42 4.84 6.77 -8.46
N LEU A 43 6.14 6.59 -8.23
CA LEU A 43 6.65 6.30 -6.88
C LEU A 43 6.35 7.44 -5.89
N LYS A 44 6.46 8.71 -6.34
CA LYS A 44 6.06 9.87 -5.54
C LYS A 44 4.55 9.91 -5.26
N LEU A 45 3.74 9.52 -6.25
CA LEU A 45 2.29 9.40 -6.07
C LEU A 45 1.96 8.30 -5.04
N LEU A 46 2.67 7.17 -5.08
CA LEU A 46 2.49 6.09 -4.13
C LEU A 46 2.86 6.51 -2.70
N ASP A 47 3.95 7.25 -2.52
CA ASP A 47 4.31 7.85 -1.22
C ASP A 47 3.20 8.76 -0.67
N LYS A 48 2.64 9.61 -1.55
CA LYS A 48 1.54 10.50 -1.17
C LYS A 48 0.26 9.76 -0.88
N TYR A 49 -0.01 8.67 -1.59
CA TYR A 49 -1.14 7.80 -1.29
C TYR A 49 -1.02 7.20 0.12
N TYR A 50 0.14 6.66 0.50
CA TYR A 50 0.34 6.12 1.85
C TYR A 50 0.25 7.21 2.92
N GLU A 51 0.80 8.39 2.66
CA GLU A 51 0.71 9.55 3.55
C GLU A 51 -0.75 9.93 3.85
N LEU A 52 -1.58 10.11 2.81
CA LEU A 52 -2.99 10.47 2.94
C LEU A 52 -3.83 9.40 3.66
N ARG A 53 -3.33 8.16 3.69
CA ARG A 53 -3.98 7.04 4.37
C ARG A 53 -3.52 6.86 5.82
N ASN A 54 -2.52 7.61 6.29
CA ASN A 54 -1.79 7.34 7.53
C ASN A 54 -1.21 5.92 7.57
N TRP A 55 -0.60 5.50 6.46
CA TRP A 55 0.11 4.23 6.35
C TRP A 55 1.62 4.46 6.39
N ASN A 56 2.37 3.45 6.82
CA ASN A 56 3.82 3.50 6.77
C ASN A 56 4.28 3.48 5.30
N LYS A 57 5.05 4.51 4.93
CA LYS A 57 5.52 4.70 3.56
C LYS A 57 6.47 3.59 3.10
N GLN A 58 7.26 3.00 4.00
CA GLN A 58 8.30 2.04 3.64
C GLN A 58 7.70 0.69 3.22
N ASN A 59 6.69 0.20 3.94
CA ASN A 59 6.08 -1.12 3.71
C ASN A 59 4.66 -1.04 3.11
N GLY A 60 4.01 0.13 3.14
CA GLY A 60 2.64 0.33 2.67
C GLY A 60 1.59 -0.27 3.60
N TRP A 61 1.88 -0.41 4.89
CA TRP A 61 0.98 -1.02 5.87
C TRP A 61 0.26 0.04 6.72
N PRO A 62 -1.01 -0.19 7.12
CA PRO A 62 -1.71 0.71 8.03
C PRO A 62 -1.01 0.84 9.38
N THR A 63 -0.86 2.07 9.85
CA THR A 63 -0.33 2.32 11.21
C THR A 63 -1.34 1.91 12.27
N ARG A 64 -0.86 1.60 13.48
CA ARG A 64 -1.73 1.36 14.65
C ARG A 64 -2.72 2.49 14.87
N ALA A 65 -2.23 3.74 14.84
CA ALA A 65 -3.07 4.93 15.00
C ALA A 65 -4.23 4.95 13.99
N LYS A 66 -3.99 4.59 12.72
CA LYS A 66 -5.05 4.56 11.71
C LYS A 66 -6.06 3.43 11.94
N LEU A 67 -5.60 2.26 12.37
CA LEU A 67 -6.49 1.13 12.63
C LEU A 67 -7.39 1.42 13.84
N GLU A 68 -6.83 1.99 14.91
CA GLU A 68 -7.58 2.36 16.11
C GLU A 68 -8.57 3.50 15.85
N GLU A 69 -8.20 4.52 15.06
CA GLU A 69 -9.11 5.59 14.60
C GLU A 69 -10.39 5.02 13.94
N LEU A 70 -10.27 3.86 13.29
CA LEU A 70 -11.36 3.20 12.57
C LEU A 70 -12.09 2.13 13.40
N GLY A 71 -11.76 2.00 14.69
CA GLY A 71 -12.32 0.96 15.56
C GLY A 71 -11.80 -0.45 15.27
N LEU A 72 -10.67 -0.58 14.56
CA LEU A 72 -10.05 -1.86 14.18
C LEU A 72 -8.91 -2.24 15.12
N LYS A 73 -9.06 -1.99 16.42
CA LYS A 73 -8.02 -2.26 17.43
C LYS A 73 -7.57 -3.74 17.41
N GLU A 74 -8.51 -4.67 17.38
CA GLU A 74 -8.20 -6.11 17.34
C GLU A 74 -7.37 -6.49 16.11
N VAL A 75 -7.62 -5.85 14.97
CA VAL A 75 -6.82 -6.04 13.75
C VAL A 75 -5.40 -5.51 13.92
N ALA A 76 -5.23 -4.36 14.60
CA ALA A 76 -3.91 -3.83 14.90
C ALA A 76 -3.11 -4.79 15.79
N ASP A 77 -3.76 -5.34 16.82
CA ASP A 77 -3.17 -6.30 17.75
C ASP A 77 -2.78 -7.63 17.05
N GLU A 78 -3.64 -8.15 16.16
CA GLU A 78 -3.32 -9.32 15.33
C GLU A 78 -2.13 -9.05 14.41
N LEU A 79 -2.11 -7.92 13.70
CA LEU A 79 -1.03 -7.55 12.80
C LEU A 79 0.29 -7.37 13.55
N GLU A 80 0.27 -6.79 14.74
CA GLU A 80 1.45 -6.68 15.61
C GLU A 80 1.99 -8.05 16.02
N THR A 81 1.09 -8.96 16.43
CA THR A 81 1.44 -10.32 16.86
C THR A 81 2.15 -11.10 15.75
N VAL A 82 1.73 -10.93 14.49
CA VAL A 82 2.36 -11.59 13.34
C VAL A 82 3.52 -10.79 12.74
N GLY A 83 3.94 -9.68 13.37
CA GLY A 83 5.04 -8.84 12.90
C GLY A 83 4.77 -8.06 11.61
N LYS A 84 3.48 -7.80 11.32
CA LYS A 84 3.01 -7.15 10.09
C LYS A 84 2.31 -5.80 10.31
N LEU A 85 2.64 -5.12 11.40
CA LEU A 85 2.12 -3.79 11.70
C LEU A 85 2.93 -2.70 10.98
N GLY A 86 2.23 -1.69 10.46
CA GLY A 86 2.82 -0.54 9.76
C GLY A 86 3.48 0.46 10.69
#